data_AF-D5V4X4-F1
#
_entry.id   AF-D5V4X4-F1
#
_cell.length_a   1.000
_cell.length_b   1.000
_cell.length_c   1.000
_cell.angle_alpha   90.00
_cell.angle_beta   90.00
_cell.angle_gamma   90.00
#
_symmetry.space_group_name_H-M   'P 1'
#
loop_
_entity.id
_entity.type
_entity.pdbx_description
1 polymer ?
#
loop_
_entity_poly.entity_id
_entity_poly.type
_entity_poly.pdbx_seq_one_letter_code
_entity_poly.pdbx_strand_id
1 'polypeptide(L)'
;MEELFNLTYKEEVELLKDEADFESLGDEKYLNHEDMEARLYWAFCRPNGSREEQIADKHPIVSIMAFNHSKLPALKRFQLLHKDVIEKDNLRGKIRNRARMLFRSLVDDDFIELNKVLDLVPVYLPVAIDQLKNGRKWNDMLASEIEATKFLQKSKEFIDEELLSALYIKLANFEELDSSEIKELLENTIKIKNDVDNNILNYYKEQTYLWTKNSDLHILQKKGLEKLANKLI
;
A
#
# COMPACT_ATOMS: atom_id res chain seq x y z
N MET A 1 8.56 20.63 -12.15
CA MET A 1 8.57 19.55 -13.17
C MET A 1 8.46 20.13 -14.57
N GLU A 2 7.78 21.28 -14.75
CA GLU A 2 7.68 21.99 -16.04
C GLU A 2 9.04 22.50 -16.58
N GLU A 3 9.99 22.89 -15.72
CA GLU A 3 11.32 23.35 -16.18
C GLU A 3 12.24 22.26 -16.76
N LEU A 4 11.85 20.98 -16.69
CA LEU A 4 12.61 19.86 -17.28
C LEU A 4 12.08 19.42 -18.65
N PHE A 5 10.98 20.01 -19.13
CA PHE A 5 10.43 19.71 -20.46
C PHE A 5 11.11 20.57 -21.51
N ASN A 6 12.23 20.09 -22.03
CA ASN A 6 12.66 20.53 -23.34
C ASN A 6 11.71 19.91 -24.37
N LEU A 7 11.06 20.75 -25.19
CA LEU A 7 10.01 20.31 -26.13
C LEU A 7 10.58 19.62 -27.38
N THR A 8 11.86 19.22 -27.35
CA THR A 8 12.62 18.69 -28.49
C THR A 8 11.87 17.58 -29.22
N TYR A 9 11.28 16.63 -28.48
CA TYR A 9 10.56 15.49 -29.04
C TYR A 9 9.03 15.64 -29.05
N LYS A 10 8.52 16.80 -28.63
CA LYS A 10 7.07 17.03 -28.51
C LYS A 10 6.40 16.88 -29.86
N GLU A 11 6.85 17.63 -30.86
CA GLU A 11 6.25 17.65 -32.19
C GLU A 11 6.29 16.26 -32.85
N GLU A 12 7.40 15.54 -32.71
CA GLU A 12 7.54 14.19 -33.24
C GLU A 12 6.56 13.20 -32.61
N VAL A 13 6.33 13.28 -31.31
CA VAL A 13 5.39 12.39 -30.62
C VAL A 13 3.95 12.80 -30.86
N GLU A 14 3.64 14.08 -30.99
CA GLU A 14 2.28 14.53 -31.37
C GLU A 14 1.91 14.01 -32.76
N LEU A 15 2.83 14.03 -33.73
CA LEU A 15 2.58 13.45 -35.06
C LEU A 15 2.31 11.94 -35.00
N LEU A 16 2.96 11.22 -34.09
CA LEU A 16 2.76 9.78 -33.92
C LEU A 16 1.40 9.43 -33.29
N LYS A 17 0.74 10.35 -32.56
CA LYS A 17 -0.53 10.06 -31.86
C LYS A 17 -1.68 9.74 -32.79
N ASP A 18 -1.63 10.21 -34.02
CA ASP A 18 -2.67 9.98 -35.01
C ASP A 18 -2.54 8.59 -35.68
N GLU A 19 -1.46 7.86 -35.40
CA GLU A 19 -1.21 6.51 -35.91
C GLU A 19 -1.96 5.45 -35.11
N ALA A 20 -2.53 4.45 -35.81
CA ALA A 20 -3.27 3.36 -35.17
C ALA A 20 -2.40 2.51 -34.21
N ASP A 21 -1.10 2.40 -34.52
CA ASP A 21 -0.11 1.64 -33.74
C ASP A 21 0.80 2.55 -32.88
N PHE A 22 0.30 3.73 -32.49
CA PHE A 22 1.05 4.77 -31.77
C PHE A 22 1.96 4.24 -30.64
N GLU A 23 1.42 3.38 -29.77
CA GLU A 23 2.17 2.86 -28.62
C GLU A 23 3.32 1.94 -29.07
N SER A 24 3.10 1.07 -30.05
CA SER A 24 4.11 0.14 -30.57
C SER A 24 5.22 0.90 -31.30
N LEU A 25 4.86 1.86 -32.14
CA LEU A 25 5.80 2.71 -32.87
C LEU A 25 6.63 3.58 -31.91
N GLY A 26 5.99 4.15 -30.89
CA GLY A 26 6.68 4.93 -29.87
C GLY A 26 7.60 4.07 -28.99
N ASP A 27 7.20 2.84 -28.65
CA ASP A 27 8.07 1.90 -27.93
C ASP A 27 9.30 1.53 -28.78
N GLU A 28 9.13 1.20 -30.06
CA GLU A 28 10.25 0.90 -30.96
C GLU A 28 11.23 2.07 -31.07
N LYS A 29 10.70 3.29 -31.22
CA LYS A 29 11.51 4.48 -31.46
C LYS A 29 12.17 5.04 -30.20
N TYR A 30 11.45 5.05 -29.07
CA TYR A 30 11.86 5.84 -27.90
C TYR A 30 12.21 5.04 -26.65
N LEU A 31 11.83 3.75 -26.55
CA LEU A 31 12.04 3.00 -25.31
C LEU A 31 13.52 2.86 -24.94
N ASN A 32 14.36 2.56 -25.94
CA ASN A 32 15.80 2.34 -25.78
C ASN A 32 16.65 3.43 -26.45
N HIS A 33 16.05 4.58 -26.74
CA HIS A 33 16.71 5.67 -27.45
C HIS A 33 17.97 6.15 -26.71
N GLU A 34 19.02 6.55 -27.42
CA GLU A 34 20.28 6.98 -26.79
C GLU A 34 20.10 8.26 -25.96
N ASP A 35 19.38 9.23 -26.52
CA ASP A 35 19.01 10.46 -25.82
C ASP A 35 18.05 10.19 -24.65
N MET A 36 18.44 10.68 -23.46
CA MET A 36 17.66 10.63 -22.24
C MET A 36 16.36 11.44 -22.35
N GLU A 37 16.38 12.60 -23.02
CA GLU A 37 15.19 13.45 -23.18
C GLU A 37 14.08 12.72 -23.96
N ALA A 38 14.45 11.97 -25.01
CA ALA A 38 13.51 11.15 -25.77
C ALA A 38 12.84 10.08 -24.90
N ARG A 39 13.64 9.33 -24.12
CA ARG A 39 13.13 8.29 -23.21
C ARG A 39 12.24 8.89 -22.11
N LEU A 40 12.65 10.03 -21.56
CA LEU A 40 11.90 10.78 -20.54
C LEU A 40 10.53 11.20 -21.06
N TYR A 41 10.51 11.81 -22.25
CA TYR A 41 9.29 12.30 -22.87
C TYR A 41 8.35 11.14 -23.24
N TRP A 42 8.89 10.04 -23.76
CA TRP A 42 8.09 8.85 -24.02
C TRP A 42 7.49 8.25 -22.75
N ALA A 43 8.25 8.19 -21.64
CA ALA A 43 7.72 7.72 -20.36
C ALA A 43 6.51 8.53 -19.87
N PHE A 44 6.46 9.83 -20.19
CA PHE A 44 5.33 10.70 -19.89
C PHE A 44 4.12 10.50 -20.83
N CYS A 45 4.36 10.40 -22.13
CA CYS A 45 3.30 10.37 -23.16
C CYS A 45 2.71 8.99 -23.45
N ARG A 46 3.33 7.91 -22.97
CA ARG A 46 2.93 6.53 -23.27
C ARG A 46 1.47 6.25 -22.85
N PRO A 47 0.57 5.84 -23.76
CA PRO A 47 -0.88 5.75 -23.48
C PRO A 47 -1.26 4.83 -22.31
N ASN A 48 -0.69 3.62 -22.29
CA ASN A 48 -0.99 2.64 -21.24
C ASN A 48 -0.14 2.80 -19.97
N GLY A 49 0.50 3.96 -19.81
CA GLY A 49 1.46 4.21 -18.75
C GLY A 49 2.79 3.53 -18.99
N SER A 50 3.79 3.91 -18.20
CA SER A 50 5.16 3.46 -18.39
C SER A 50 5.36 1.99 -18.00
N ARG A 51 6.16 1.26 -18.79
CA ARG A 51 6.49 -0.15 -18.59
C ARG A 51 7.71 -0.35 -17.70
N GLU A 52 8.01 -1.61 -17.39
CA GLU A 52 9.05 -2.02 -16.46
C GLU A 52 10.43 -1.45 -16.83
N GLU A 53 10.77 -1.51 -18.12
CA GLU A 53 12.04 -1.07 -18.68
C GLU A 53 12.27 0.43 -18.46
N GLN A 54 11.21 1.23 -18.49
CA GLN A 54 11.28 2.68 -18.28
C GLN A 54 11.45 3.03 -16.81
N ILE A 55 10.84 2.26 -15.90
CA ILE A 55 11.07 2.45 -14.46
C ILE A 55 12.49 2.02 -14.11
N ALA A 56 13.00 0.96 -14.73
CA ALA A 56 14.37 0.48 -14.60
C ALA A 56 15.41 1.29 -15.40
N ASP A 57 15.04 2.46 -15.94
CA ASP A 57 15.96 3.27 -16.75
C ASP A 57 17.22 3.63 -15.95
N LYS A 58 18.37 3.55 -16.64
CA LYS A 58 19.69 3.90 -16.10
C LYS A 58 19.79 5.34 -15.58
N HIS A 59 18.93 6.24 -16.03
CA HIS A 59 18.91 7.64 -15.61
C HIS A 59 17.77 7.90 -14.60
N PRO A 60 18.07 8.43 -13.40
CA PRO A 60 17.08 8.54 -12.32
C PRO A 60 15.88 9.43 -12.69
N ILE A 61 16.07 10.44 -13.54
CA ILE A 61 14.96 11.33 -13.95
C ILE A 61 13.94 10.60 -14.86
N VAL A 62 14.41 9.72 -15.75
CA VAL A 62 13.52 8.89 -16.59
C VAL A 62 12.78 7.89 -15.71
N SER A 63 13.50 7.22 -14.81
CA SER A 63 12.93 6.30 -13.82
C SER A 63 11.83 6.95 -12.96
N ILE A 64 12.05 8.19 -12.48
CA ILE A 64 11.06 8.99 -11.74
C ILE A 64 9.81 9.25 -12.57
N MET A 65 9.98 9.68 -13.83
CA MET A 65 8.86 9.95 -14.71
C MET A 65 8.04 8.68 -14.95
N ALA A 66 8.74 7.59 -15.26
CA ALA A 66 8.13 6.30 -15.50
C ALA A 66 7.37 5.78 -14.26
N PHE A 67 7.96 5.90 -13.07
CA PHE A 67 7.30 5.53 -11.81
C PHE A 67 5.99 6.31 -11.61
N ASN A 68 6.01 7.61 -11.88
CA ASN A 68 4.87 8.51 -11.72
C ASN A 68 3.74 8.24 -12.71
N HIS A 69 4.06 7.77 -13.93
CA HIS A 69 3.11 7.55 -15.02
C HIS A 69 2.78 6.07 -15.28
N SER A 70 3.41 5.14 -14.57
CA SER A 70 3.10 3.72 -14.69
C SER A 70 1.70 3.38 -14.18
N LYS A 71 1.17 2.24 -14.67
CA LYS A 71 -0.02 1.54 -14.14
C LYS A 71 0.34 0.25 -13.39
N LEU A 72 1.63 -0.09 -13.25
CA LEU A 72 2.09 -1.30 -12.55
C LEU A 72 1.71 -1.29 -11.05
N PRO A 73 1.65 -2.45 -10.38
CA PRO A 73 1.50 -2.53 -8.92
C PRO A 73 2.64 -1.83 -8.17
N ALA A 74 2.39 -1.40 -6.93
CA ALA A 74 3.33 -0.59 -6.16
C ALA A 74 4.67 -1.32 -5.92
N LEU A 75 4.62 -2.59 -5.53
CA LEU A 75 5.79 -3.44 -5.30
C LEU A 75 6.66 -3.50 -6.55
N LYS A 76 6.04 -3.76 -7.70
CA LYS A 76 6.78 -3.87 -8.96
C LYS A 76 7.44 -2.54 -9.34
N ARG A 77 6.76 -1.41 -9.13
CA ARG A 77 7.36 -0.09 -9.35
C ARG A 77 8.56 0.16 -8.44
N PHE A 78 8.45 -0.13 -7.14
CA PHE A 78 9.54 0.10 -6.19
C PHE A 78 10.72 -0.87 -6.39
N GLN A 79 10.48 -2.09 -6.85
CA GLN A 79 11.54 -3.05 -7.23
C GLN A 79 12.40 -2.56 -8.39
N LEU A 80 11.79 -1.87 -9.35
CA LEU A 80 12.45 -1.40 -10.57
C LEU A 80 13.01 0.02 -10.43
N LEU A 81 12.54 0.78 -9.44
CA LEU A 81 12.90 2.17 -9.25
C LEU A 81 14.41 2.32 -9.09
N HIS A 82 14.98 3.30 -9.79
CA HIS A 82 16.41 3.57 -9.72
C HIS A 82 16.84 3.88 -8.27
N LYS A 83 17.87 3.18 -7.77
CA LYS A 83 18.34 3.25 -6.37
C LYS A 83 18.57 4.67 -5.83
N ASP A 84 19.19 5.54 -6.63
CA ASP A 84 19.44 6.94 -6.26
C ASP A 84 18.16 7.70 -5.89
N VAL A 85 17.02 7.33 -6.50
CA VAL A 85 15.74 7.96 -6.20
C VAL A 85 15.34 7.66 -4.77
N ILE A 86 15.65 6.47 -4.25
CA ILE A 86 15.35 6.04 -2.89
C ILE A 86 16.37 6.60 -1.90
N GLU A 87 17.64 6.64 -2.27
CA GLU A 87 18.72 7.08 -1.38
C GLU A 87 18.76 8.60 -1.19
N LYS A 88 18.42 9.38 -2.23
CA LYS A 88 18.59 10.84 -2.23
C LYS A 88 17.26 11.58 -2.01
N ASP A 89 17.18 12.35 -0.93
CA ASP A 89 15.97 13.09 -0.50
C ASP A 89 15.40 14.01 -1.59
N ASN A 90 16.26 14.73 -2.31
CA ASN A 90 15.86 15.63 -3.39
C ASN A 90 15.23 14.88 -4.57
N LEU A 91 15.62 13.62 -4.82
CA LEU A 91 15.02 12.77 -5.84
C LEU A 91 13.75 12.08 -5.32
N ARG A 92 13.74 11.58 -4.08
CA ARG A 92 12.52 11.06 -3.41
C ARG A 92 11.39 12.08 -3.46
N GLY A 93 11.71 13.36 -3.24
CA GLY A 93 10.77 14.47 -3.33
C GLY A 93 10.00 14.53 -4.65
N LYS A 94 10.59 14.07 -5.76
CA LYS A 94 9.97 14.09 -7.10
C LYS A 94 8.92 13.01 -7.32
N ILE A 95 8.92 11.94 -6.52
CA ILE A 95 7.89 10.88 -6.55
C ILE A 95 6.94 10.93 -5.35
N ARG A 96 7.11 11.90 -4.45
CA ARG A 96 6.37 12.00 -3.17
C ARG A 96 4.86 11.85 -3.33
N ASN A 97 4.26 12.57 -4.29
CA ASN A 97 2.81 12.57 -4.47
C ASN A 97 2.31 11.20 -4.95
N ARG A 98 3.01 10.58 -5.92
CA ARG A 98 2.65 9.25 -6.41
C ARG A 98 2.87 8.19 -5.33
N ALA A 99 3.99 8.23 -4.62
CA ALA A 99 4.27 7.32 -3.51
C ALA A 99 3.17 7.41 -2.45
N ARG A 100 2.78 8.63 -2.03
CA ARG A 100 1.65 8.84 -1.10
C ARG A 100 0.36 8.19 -1.59
N MET A 101 0.01 8.35 -2.88
CA MET A 101 -1.18 7.72 -3.45
C MET A 101 -1.09 6.19 -3.45
N LEU A 102 0.08 5.61 -3.76
CA LEU A 102 0.30 4.17 -3.73
C LEU A 102 0.16 3.64 -2.30
N PHE A 103 0.83 4.26 -1.33
CA PHE A 103 0.71 3.86 0.07
C PHE A 103 -0.71 3.99 0.60
N ARG A 104 -1.47 5.00 0.15
CA ARG A 104 -2.89 5.12 0.49
C ARG A 104 -3.70 3.92 0.02
N SER A 105 -3.50 3.49 -1.22
CA SER A 105 -4.18 2.30 -1.75
C SER A 105 -3.74 1.04 -1.00
N LEU A 106 -2.45 0.89 -0.71
CA LEU A 106 -1.92 -0.27 -0.01
C LEU A 106 -2.44 -0.41 1.41
N VAL A 107 -2.47 0.66 2.20
CA VAL A 107 -3.02 0.62 3.58
C VAL A 107 -4.54 0.46 3.59
N ASP A 108 -5.22 0.73 2.48
CA ASP A 108 -6.65 0.53 2.36
C ASP A 108 -6.99 -0.89 1.88
N ASP A 109 -6.16 -1.49 1.03
CA ASP A 109 -6.56 -2.67 0.26
C ASP A 109 -5.67 -3.89 0.46
N ASP A 110 -4.36 -3.70 0.62
CA ASP A 110 -3.39 -4.80 0.51
C ASP A 110 -2.21 -4.64 1.47
N PHE A 111 -2.41 -5.10 2.70
CA PHE A 111 -1.35 -5.15 3.70
C PHE A 111 -0.22 -6.13 3.34
N ILE A 112 -0.46 -7.14 2.49
CA ILE A 112 0.58 -8.08 2.04
C ILE A 112 1.57 -7.34 1.14
N GLU A 113 1.06 -6.64 0.13
CA GLU A 113 1.90 -5.83 -0.76
C GLU A 113 2.53 -4.65 0.00
N LEU A 114 1.79 -4.01 0.91
CA LEU A 114 2.31 -2.96 1.81
C LEU A 114 3.58 -3.42 2.54
N ASN A 115 3.51 -4.58 3.22
CA ASN A 115 4.63 -5.10 3.99
C ASN A 115 5.84 -5.40 3.11
N LYS A 116 5.63 -5.99 1.93
CA LYS A 116 6.69 -6.26 0.94
C LYS A 116 7.33 -4.98 0.41
N VAL A 117 6.53 -3.93 0.17
CA VAL A 117 7.05 -2.62 -0.26
C VAL A 117 7.90 -2.02 0.85
N LEU A 118 7.44 -2.05 2.11
CA LEU A 118 8.18 -1.50 3.25
C LEU A 118 9.46 -2.28 3.57
N ASP A 119 9.54 -3.58 3.23
CA ASP A 119 10.80 -4.34 3.28
C ASP A 119 11.84 -3.81 2.29
N LEU A 120 11.41 -3.37 1.10
CA LEU A 120 12.29 -2.81 0.09
C LEU A 120 12.65 -1.35 0.36
N VAL A 121 11.67 -0.55 0.81
CA VAL A 121 11.77 0.91 0.90
C VAL A 121 11.34 1.45 2.26
N PRO A 122 11.99 1.04 3.37
CA PRO A 122 11.56 1.37 4.74
C PRO A 122 11.53 2.89 5.03
N VAL A 123 12.25 3.69 4.25
CA VAL A 123 12.21 5.17 4.32
C VAL A 123 10.80 5.75 4.13
N TYR A 124 9.87 5.00 3.52
CA TYR A 124 8.48 5.40 3.34
C TYR A 124 7.54 4.96 4.47
N LEU A 125 8.03 4.29 5.53
CA LEU A 125 7.20 3.89 6.67
C LEU A 125 6.40 5.07 7.27
N PRO A 126 6.97 6.27 7.48
CA PRO A 126 6.18 7.42 7.96
C PRO A 126 5.04 7.82 7.03
N VAL A 127 5.20 7.61 5.71
CA VAL A 127 4.14 7.89 4.72
C VAL A 127 3.03 6.86 4.83
N ALA A 128 3.37 5.57 5.01
CA ALA A 128 2.37 4.52 5.22
C ALA A 128 1.56 4.77 6.51
N ILE A 129 2.23 5.10 7.62
CA ILE A 129 1.58 5.44 8.89
C ILE A 129 0.65 6.64 8.72
N ASP A 130 1.11 7.72 8.09
CA ASP A 130 0.25 8.88 7.83
C ASP A 130 -0.96 8.52 6.95
N GLN A 131 -0.79 7.67 5.93
CA GLN A 131 -1.92 7.24 5.11
C GLN A 131 -2.90 6.33 5.87
N LEU A 132 -2.44 5.50 6.79
CA LEU A 132 -3.33 4.68 7.60
C LEU A 132 -4.16 5.56 8.56
N LYS A 133 -3.52 6.54 9.20
CA LYS A 133 -4.15 7.48 10.14
C LYS A 133 -5.11 8.47 9.45
N ASN A 134 -4.63 9.11 8.39
CA ASN A 134 -5.25 10.30 7.81
C ASN A 134 -5.69 10.12 6.35
N GLY A 135 -5.36 9.00 5.72
CA GLY A 135 -5.77 8.71 4.36
C GLY A 135 -7.27 8.52 4.23
N ARG A 136 -7.83 8.89 3.08
CA ARG A 136 -9.21 8.54 2.74
C ARG A 136 -9.30 7.04 2.53
N LYS A 137 -10.21 6.38 3.25
CA LYS A 137 -10.56 4.97 3.13
C LYS A 137 -11.76 4.85 2.19
N TRP A 138 -11.64 4.03 1.17
CA TRP A 138 -12.65 3.81 0.13
C TRP A 138 -13.13 2.37 0.11
N ASN A 139 -12.31 1.45 0.61
CA ASN A 139 -12.60 0.02 0.58
C ASN A 139 -12.73 -0.56 2.00
N ASP A 140 -13.67 -1.48 2.14
CA ASP A 140 -13.93 -2.21 3.39
C ASP A 140 -13.08 -3.48 3.50
N MET A 141 -11.96 -3.53 2.78
CA MET A 141 -11.03 -4.65 2.85
C MET A 141 -10.33 -4.70 4.21
N LEU A 142 -10.44 -5.86 4.85
CA LEU A 142 -9.82 -6.14 6.13
C LEU A 142 -8.41 -6.71 5.93
N ALA A 143 -7.48 -6.26 6.77
CA ALA A 143 -6.18 -6.85 6.93
C ALA A 143 -6.29 -8.14 7.76
N SER A 144 -5.49 -9.15 7.41
CA SER A 144 -5.31 -10.31 8.29
C SER A 144 -4.49 -9.91 9.52
N GLU A 145 -4.72 -10.59 10.64
CA GLU A 145 -4.04 -10.33 11.91
C GLU A 145 -2.51 -10.47 11.78
N ILE A 146 -2.05 -11.41 10.95
CA ILE A 146 -0.64 -11.63 10.67
C ILE A 146 -0.02 -10.46 9.91
N GLU A 147 -0.68 -9.94 8.87
CA GLU A 147 -0.13 -8.84 8.09
C GLU A 147 -0.21 -7.51 8.84
N ALA A 148 -1.27 -7.30 9.64
CA ALA A 148 -1.36 -6.19 10.58
C ALA A 148 -0.24 -6.25 11.64
N THR A 149 0.06 -7.46 12.16
CA THR A 149 1.17 -7.68 13.10
C THR A 149 2.51 -7.33 12.48
N LYS A 150 2.79 -7.77 11.24
CA LYS A 150 4.02 -7.40 10.52
C LYS A 150 4.15 -5.89 10.35
N PHE A 151 3.05 -5.20 10.04
CA PHE A 151 3.05 -3.74 9.92
C PHE A 151 3.32 -3.05 11.28
N LEU A 152 2.72 -3.53 12.37
CA LEU A 152 2.99 -3.04 13.73
C LEU A 152 4.45 -3.25 14.16
N GLN A 153 5.03 -4.41 13.83
CA GLN A 153 6.44 -4.69 14.12
C GLN A 153 7.38 -3.69 13.42
N LYS A 154 7.09 -3.33 12.16
CA LYS A 154 7.82 -2.27 11.44
C LYS A 154 7.61 -0.90 12.07
N SER A 155 6.41 -0.65 12.57
CA SER A 155 6.00 0.64 13.14
C SER A 155 6.28 0.79 14.62
N LYS A 156 7.05 -0.13 15.25
CA LYS A 156 7.18 -0.25 16.72
C LYS A 156 7.56 1.06 17.42
N GLU A 157 8.41 1.87 16.80
CA GLU A 157 8.87 3.16 17.35
C GLU A 157 7.84 4.31 17.19
N PHE A 158 6.79 4.08 16.40
CA PHE A 158 5.74 5.04 16.05
C PHE A 158 4.37 4.66 16.61
N ILE A 159 4.29 3.60 17.44
CA ILE A 159 3.01 3.14 18.00
C ILE A 159 2.48 4.20 18.98
N ASP A 160 1.34 4.77 18.62
CA ASP A 160 0.51 5.64 19.43
C ASP A 160 -0.97 5.19 19.37
N GLU A 161 -1.82 5.77 20.22
CA GLU A 161 -3.25 5.44 20.28
C GLU A 161 -3.97 5.70 18.96
N GLU A 162 -3.57 6.75 18.24
CA GLU A 162 -4.17 7.11 16.95
C GLU A 162 -3.83 6.06 15.87
N LEU A 163 -2.59 5.56 15.83
CA LEU A 163 -2.16 4.52 14.91
C LEU A 163 -2.89 3.20 15.20
N LEU A 164 -2.99 2.80 16.47
CA LEU A 164 -3.71 1.60 16.86
C LEU A 164 -5.19 1.70 16.47
N SER A 165 -5.83 2.83 16.78
CA SER A 165 -7.22 3.09 16.41
C SER A 165 -7.42 3.05 14.89
N ALA A 166 -6.50 3.65 14.12
CA ALA A 166 -6.54 3.61 12.66
C ALA A 166 -6.37 2.20 12.08
N LEU A 167 -5.52 1.38 12.71
CA LEU A 167 -5.29 -0.02 12.34
C LEU A 167 -6.51 -0.90 12.66
N TYR A 168 -7.13 -0.72 13.84
CA TYR A 168 -8.28 -1.53 14.26
C TYR A 168 -9.48 -1.41 13.31
N ILE A 169 -9.63 -0.25 12.65
CA ILE A 169 -10.63 -0.06 11.58
C ILE A 169 -10.39 -1.00 10.39
N LYS A 170 -9.17 -1.49 10.18
CA LYS A 170 -8.82 -2.45 9.13
C LYS A 170 -8.86 -3.90 9.63
N LEU A 171 -9.37 -4.17 10.83
CA LEU A 171 -9.57 -5.52 11.37
C LEU A 171 -11.06 -5.88 11.41
N ALA A 172 -11.38 -7.11 11.84
CA ALA A 172 -12.76 -7.58 11.95
C ALA A 172 -13.67 -6.59 12.71
N ASN A 173 -14.78 -6.20 12.07
CA ASN A 173 -15.78 -5.30 12.65
C ASN A 173 -16.81 -6.11 13.46
N PHE A 174 -16.69 -6.09 14.79
CA PHE A 174 -17.59 -6.84 15.69
C PHE A 174 -19.06 -6.40 15.61
N GLU A 175 -19.36 -5.18 15.14
CA GLU A 175 -20.74 -4.72 14.96
C GLU A 175 -21.47 -5.43 13.81
N GLU A 176 -20.71 -5.96 12.85
CA GLU A 176 -21.23 -6.68 11.68
C GLU A 176 -21.27 -8.19 11.87
N LEU A 177 -20.67 -8.71 12.95
CA LEU A 177 -20.57 -10.14 13.21
C LEU A 177 -21.69 -10.64 14.12
N ASP A 178 -22.15 -11.85 13.83
CA ASP A 178 -23.01 -12.62 14.73
C ASP A 178 -22.22 -13.47 15.74
N SER A 179 -22.94 -14.11 16.66
CA SER A 179 -22.31 -14.92 17.73
C SER A 179 -21.48 -16.11 17.22
N SER A 180 -21.86 -16.69 16.07
CA SER A 180 -21.15 -17.81 15.45
C SER A 180 -19.88 -17.31 14.77
N GLU A 181 -19.97 -16.19 14.06
CA GLU A 181 -18.84 -15.57 13.37
C GLU A 181 -17.79 -15.06 14.37
N ILE A 182 -18.21 -14.44 15.49
CA ILE A 182 -17.30 -14.06 16.58
C ILE A 182 -16.61 -15.30 17.16
N LYS A 183 -17.36 -16.39 17.37
CA LYS A 183 -16.78 -17.63 17.88
C LYS A 183 -15.72 -18.16 16.90
N GLU A 184 -16.01 -18.19 15.61
CA GLU A 184 -15.08 -18.63 14.58
C GLU A 184 -13.83 -17.74 14.52
N LEU A 185 -14.00 -16.41 14.52
CA LEU A 185 -12.91 -15.45 14.59
C LEU A 185 -11.98 -15.74 15.77
N LEU A 186 -12.54 -15.91 16.96
CA LEU A 186 -11.77 -16.20 18.18
C LEU A 186 -11.07 -17.55 18.09
N GLU A 187 -11.74 -18.60 17.65
CA GLU A 187 -11.15 -19.94 17.50
C GLU A 187 -10.01 -19.97 16.47
N ASN A 188 -10.14 -19.23 15.37
CA ASN A 188 -9.10 -19.10 14.37
C ASN A 188 -7.93 -18.26 14.89
N THR A 189 -8.20 -17.14 15.57
CA THR A 189 -7.17 -16.30 16.17
C THR A 189 -6.37 -17.06 17.24
N ILE A 190 -7.02 -17.88 18.07
CA ILE A 190 -6.35 -18.70 19.08
C ILE A 190 -5.31 -19.66 18.45
N LYS A 191 -5.56 -20.19 17.25
CA LYS A 191 -4.62 -21.09 16.57
C LYS A 191 -3.33 -20.38 16.17
N ILE A 192 -3.42 -19.09 15.84
CA ILE A 192 -2.30 -18.28 15.34
C ILE A 192 -1.80 -17.26 16.38
N LYS A 193 -2.32 -17.27 17.61
CA LYS A 193 -2.11 -16.18 18.59
C LYS A 193 -0.66 -15.87 18.91
N ASN A 194 0.24 -16.86 18.82
CA ASN A 194 1.66 -16.66 19.08
C ASN A 194 2.35 -15.82 17.99
N ASP A 195 1.74 -15.70 16.82
CA ASP A 195 2.22 -14.94 15.67
C ASP A 195 1.50 -13.59 15.52
N VAL A 196 0.57 -13.26 16.43
CA VAL A 196 -0.24 -12.04 16.40
C VAL A 196 0.18 -11.09 17.52
N ASP A 197 0.24 -9.79 17.21
CA ASP A 197 0.60 -8.75 18.18
C ASP A 197 -0.41 -8.66 19.33
N ASN A 198 0.10 -8.49 20.57
CA ASN A 198 -0.73 -8.40 21.76
C ASN A 198 -1.76 -7.27 21.71
N ASN A 199 -1.48 -6.17 21.00
CA ASN A 199 -2.45 -5.08 20.85
C ASN A 199 -3.70 -5.54 20.10
N ILE A 200 -3.52 -6.35 19.04
CA ILE A 200 -4.64 -6.93 18.26
C ILE A 200 -5.41 -7.94 19.10
N LEU A 201 -4.70 -8.82 19.83
CA LEU A 201 -5.33 -9.82 20.70
C LEU A 201 -6.15 -9.16 21.82
N ASN A 202 -5.61 -8.10 22.43
CA ASN A 202 -6.31 -7.31 23.44
C ASN A 202 -7.54 -6.62 22.85
N TYR A 203 -7.41 -6.01 21.66
CA TYR A 203 -8.53 -5.39 20.96
C TYR A 203 -9.68 -6.38 20.74
N TYR A 204 -9.41 -7.58 20.18
CA TYR A 204 -10.44 -8.60 19.99
C TYR A 204 -11.07 -9.06 21.29
N LYS A 205 -10.28 -9.20 22.36
CA LYS A 205 -10.81 -9.52 23.68
C LYS A 205 -11.79 -8.44 24.14
N GLU A 206 -11.38 -7.18 24.13
CA GLU A 206 -12.20 -6.05 24.57
C GLU A 206 -13.47 -5.90 23.74
N GLN A 207 -13.38 -6.00 22.42
CA GLN A 207 -14.55 -5.97 21.53
C GLN A 207 -15.51 -7.13 21.79
N THR A 208 -15.00 -8.34 22.06
CA THR A 208 -15.84 -9.47 22.46
C THR A 208 -16.62 -9.15 23.72
N TYR A 209 -15.96 -8.60 24.75
CA TYR A 209 -16.62 -8.23 26.01
C TYR A 209 -17.65 -7.12 25.84
N LEU A 210 -17.36 -6.13 25.00
CA LEU A 210 -18.29 -5.07 24.65
C LEU A 210 -19.54 -5.65 23.97
N TRP A 211 -19.33 -6.48 22.96
CA TRP A 211 -20.39 -7.12 22.18
C TRP A 211 -21.26 -8.04 23.05
N THR A 212 -20.66 -8.90 23.89
CA THR A 212 -21.43 -9.80 24.78
C THR A 212 -22.26 -9.02 25.79
N LYS A 213 -21.74 -7.90 26.33
CA LYS A 213 -22.48 -7.03 27.25
C LYS A 213 -23.74 -6.47 26.61
N ASN A 214 -23.66 -6.05 25.35
CA ASN A 214 -24.74 -5.39 24.62
C ASN A 214 -25.68 -6.38 23.89
N SER A 215 -25.29 -7.65 23.74
CA SER A 215 -26.11 -8.68 23.11
C SER A 215 -27.27 -9.20 23.98
N ASP A 216 -28.32 -9.71 23.36
CA ASP A 216 -29.44 -10.42 24.03
C ASP A 216 -29.19 -11.93 24.24
N LEU A 217 -27.94 -12.38 24.05
CA LEU A 217 -27.58 -13.80 24.18
C LEU A 217 -27.85 -14.35 25.59
N HIS A 218 -28.11 -15.65 25.66
CA HIS A 218 -28.20 -16.34 26.94
C HIS A 218 -26.85 -16.28 27.70
N ILE A 219 -26.91 -16.22 29.04
CA ILE A 219 -25.72 -16.06 29.90
C ILE A 219 -24.62 -17.10 29.61
N LEU A 220 -25.01 -18.35 29.31
CA LEU A 220 -24.04 -19.40 28.99
C LEU A 220 -23.32 -19.18 27.66
N GLN A 221 -24.02 -18.62 26.65
CA GLN A 221 -23.41 -18.30 25.36
C GLN A 221 -22.42 -17.14 25.53
N LYS A 222 -22.81 -16.10 26.27
CA LYS A 222 -21.91 -14.99 26.63
C LYS A 222 -20.64 -15.51 27.32
N LYS A 223 -20.79 -16.37 28.33
CA LYS A 223 -19.66 -16.99 29.04
C LYS A 223 -18.79 -17.87 28.14
N GLY A 224 -19.38 -18.52 27.14
CA GLY A 224 -18.66 -19.27 26.11
C GLY A 224 -17.70 -18.38 25.31
N LEU A 225 -18.21 -17.26 24.78
CA LEU A 225 -17.41 -16.29 24.02
C LEU A 225 -16.34 -15.62 24.89
N GLU A 226 -16.70 -15.16 26.10
CA GLU A 226 -15.74 -14.57 27.04
C GLU A 226 -14.61 -15.54 27.41
N LYS A 227 -14.92 -16.85 27.53
CA LYS A 227 -13.90 -17.88 27.78
C LYS A 227 -12.94 -18.03 26.60
N LEU A 228 -13.41 -17.90 25.36
CA LEU A 228 -12.56 -17.91 24.17
C LEU A 228 -11.70 -16.65 24.10
N ALA A 229 -12.29 -15.47 24.31
CA ALA A 229 -11.58 -14.20 24.34
C ALA A 229 -10.44 -14.19 25.38
N ASN A 230 -10.65 -14.79 26.56
CA ASN A 230 -9.60 -14.92 27.57
C ASN A 230 -8.45 -15.84 27.17
N LYS A 231 -8.62 -16.75 26.20
CA LYS A 231 -7.54 -17.61 25.71
C LYS A 231 -6.62 -16.91 24.71
N LEU A 232 -7.02 -15.73 24.20
CA LEU A 232 -6.18 -14.94 23.31
C LEU A 232 -4.92 -14.44 24.04
N ILE A 233 -5.05 -14.12 25.33
CA ILE A 233 -3.96 -13.69 26.22
C ILE A 233 -3.38 -14.90 26.97
#